data_AF-A0A3M9MEZ6-F1
#
_entry.id   AF-A0A3M9MEZ6-F1
#
_cell.length_a   1.000
_cell.length_b   1.000
_cell.length_c   1.000
_cell.angle_alpha   90.00
_cell.angle_beta   90.00
_cell.angle_gamma   90.00
#
_symmetry.space_group_name_H-M   'P 1'
#
loop_
_entity.id
_entity.type
_entity.pdbx_description
1 polymer ?
#
loop_
_entity_poly.entity_id
_entity_poly.type
_entity_poly.pdbx_seq_one_letter_code
_entity_poly.pdbx_strand_id
1 'polypeptide(L)'
;MQTSDRTRGVALLVPRLLSIQTDPAEFETAEACADAIERAAEELLRWHDELAELRVPRAPVSAHLDAVLPDPATSRPARASKRLAEQVRAGAIPADAASLEDAATELHRVAEAIRRTAACGLDEPIRKHGNDIADALSRLSVALRTLAETLRAESRRLAEDVTGQADQVLGRVVRAEHATRIVAAATLPG
;
A
#
# COMPACT_ATOMS: atom_id res chain seq x y z
N MET A 1 -20.90 5.36 20.91
CA MET A 1 -20.16 6.22 19.96
C MET A 1 -21.15 6.84 19.00
N GLN A 2 -21.35 8.16 19.09
CA GLN A 2 -22.34 8.87 18.27
C GLN A 2 -21.81 9.02 16.83
N THR A 3 -22.68 9.15 15.82
CA THR A 3 -22.30 9.26 14.39
C THR A 3 -21.30 10.39 14.11
N SER A 4 -21.33 11.47 14.91
CA SER A 4 -20.38 12.59 14.85
C SER A 4 -18.95 12.22 15.29
N ASP A 5 -18.79 11.22 16.16
CA ASP A 5 -17.47 10.76 16.60
C ASP A 5 -16.83 9.86 15.53
N ARG A 6 -17.65 9.12 14.78
CA ARG A 6 -17.22 8.20 13.71
C ARG A 6 -16.67 8.95 12.50
N THR A 7 -17.46 9.90 11.99
CA THR A 7 -17.08 10.77 10.86
C THR A 7 -15.81 11.57 11.18
N ARG A 8 -15.75 12.18 12.36
CA ARG A 8 -14.53 12.87 12.82
C ARG A 8 -13.32 11.93 12.91
N GLY A 9 -13.52 10.70 13.39
CA GLY A 9 -12.48 9.68 13.44
C GLY A 9 -11.92 9.34 12.06
N VAL A 10 -12.79 9.17 11.06
CA VAL A 10 -12.40 8.88 9.67
C VAL A 10 -11.70 10.07 9.00
N ALA A 11 -12.21 11.29 9.21
CA ALA A 11 -11.59 12.50 8.66
C ALA A 11 -10.13 12.70 9.13
N LEU A 12 -9.78 12.23 10.32
CA LEU A 12 -8.41 12.28 10.84
C LEU A 12 -7.49 11.23 10.22
N LEU A 13 -8.02 10.21 9.55
CA LEU A 13 -7.22 9.17 8.91
C LEU A 13 -6.68 9.61 7.55
N VAL A 14 -7.38 10.51 6.83
CA VAL A 14 -6.97 10.99 5.50
C VAL A 14 -5.62 11.73 5.55
N PRO A 15 -5.40 12.74 6.43
CA PRO A 15 -4.10 13.39 6.54
C PRO A 15 -2.99 12.44 6.99
N ARG A 16 -3.32 11.42 7.81
CA ARG A 16 -2.35 10.41 8.23
C ARG A 16 -1.93 9.53 7.05
N LEU A 17 -2.88 9.10 6.23
CA LEU A 17 -2.61 8.31 5.04
C LEU A 17 -1.73 9.07 4.04
N LEU A 18 -2.06 10.34 3.75
CA LEU A 18 -1.29 11.20 2.84
C LEU A 18 0.10 11.61 3.38
N SER A 19 0.35 11.41 4.68
CA SER A 19 1.68 11.67 5.28
C SER A 19 2.64 10.48 5.15
N ILE A 20 2.16 9.33 4.68
CA ILE A 20 2.97 8.13 4.53
C ILE A 20 3.94 8.32 3.36
N GLN A 21 5.23 8.12 3.62
CA GLN A 21 6.28 8.16 2.63
C GLN A 21 6.88 6.77 2.47
N THR A 22 7.14 6.37 1.22
CA THR A 22 7.79 5.10 0.88
C THR A 22 9.02 5.39 0.04
N ASP A 23 10.17 4.85 0.44
CA ASP A 23 11.44 5.01 -0.29
C ASP A 23 12.00 3.64 -0.76
N PRO A 24 11.37 3.02 -1.77
CA PRO A 24 11.83 1.77 -2.39
C PRO A 24 13.05 2.01 -3.30
N ALA A 25 13.63 0.92 -3.82
CA ALA A 25 14.84 0.98 -4.63
C ALA A 25 14.61 1.53 -6.05
N GLU A 26 13.38 1.41 -6.56
CA GLU A 26 12.97 1.89 -7.88
C GLU A 26 11.95 3.02 -7.76
N PHE A 27 12.14 4.05 -8.59
CA PHE A 27 11.26 5.22 -8.63
C PHE A 27 9.83 4.85 -9.03
N GLU A 28 9.66 3.93 -9.98
CA GLU A 28 8.35 3.48 -10.43
C GLU A 28 7.57 2.76 -9.31
N THR A 29 8.26 2.16 -8.34
CA THR A 29 7.60 1.59 -7.17
C THR A 29 7.16 2.69 -6.20
N ALA A 30 7.98 3.72 -6.01
CA ALA A 30 7.62 4.87 -5.19
C ALA A 30 6.36 5.57 -5.73
N GLU A 31 6.31 5.83 -7.04
CA GLU A 31 5.14 6.41 -7.71
C GLU A 31 3.90 5.52 -7.55
N ALA A 32 4.01 4.21 -7.83
CA ALA A 32 2.88 3.30 -7.70
C ALA A 32 2.32 3.26 -6.27
N CYS A 33 3.19 3.31 -5.25
CA CYS A 33 2.79 3.38 -3.85
C CYS A 33 2.11 4.71 -3.51
N ALA A 34 2.65 5.84 -3.97
CA ALA A 34 2.04 7.16 -3.77
C ALA A 34 0.63 7.21 -4.39
N ASP A 35 0.49 6.79 -5.65
CA ASP A 35 -0.80 6.74 -6.34
C ASP A 35 -1.82 5.85 -5.60
N ALA A 36 -1.37 4.72 -5.05
CA ALA A 36 -2.23 3.82 -4.28
C ALA A 36 -2.72 4.46 -2.97
N ILE A 37 -1.85 5.22 -2.30
CA ILE A 37 -2.17 5.95 -1.06
C ILE A 37 -3.15 7.09 -1.37
N GLU A 38 -2.96 7.81 -2.47
CA GLU A 38 -3.87 8.86 -2.93
C GLU A 38 -5.26 8.29 -3.27
N ARG A 39 -5.34 7.22 -4.06
CA ARG A 39 -6.62 6.53 -4.34
C ARG A 39 -7.33 6.08 -3.06
N ALA A 40 -6.58 5.50 -2.12
CA ALA A 40 -7.16 5.09 -0.85
C ALA A 40 -7.63 6.27 0.02
N ALA A 41 -6.95 7.42 -0.05
CA ALA A 41 -7.39 8.64 0.61
C ALA A 41 -8.68 9.20 0.00
N GLU A 42 -8.80 9.18 -1.33
CA GLU A 42 -10.03 9.56 -2.03
C GLU A 42 -11.22 8.66 -1.67
N GLU A 43 -11.05 7.34 -1.70
CA GLU A 43 -12.10 6.42 -1.27
C GLU A 43 -12.46 6.58 0.21
N LEU A 44 -11.48 6.87 1.05
CA LEU A 44 -11.73 7.15 2.46
C LEU A 44 -12.54 8.44 2.68
N LEU A 45 -12.35 9.46 1.84
CA LEU A 45 -13.17 10.67 1.82
C LEU A 45 -14.59 10.37 1.33
N ARG A 46 -14.76 9.57 0.28
CA ARG A 46 -16.09 9.13 -0.19
C ARG A 46 -16.84 8.38 0.91
N TRP A 47 -16.17 7.44 1.57
CA TRP A 47 -16.74 6.70 2.68
C TRP A 47 -17.05 7.60 3.89
N HIS A 48 -16.22 8.61 4.17
CA HIS A 48 -16.52 9.63 5.16
C HIS A 48 -17.82 10.37 4.84
N ASP A 49 -18.02 10.75 3.57
CA ASP A 49 -19.21 11.47 3.14
C ASP A 49 -20.46 10.58 3.25
N GLU A 50 -20.39 9.30 2.88
CA GLU A 50 -21.47 8.32 3.11
C GLU A 50 -21.84 8.21 4.61
N LEU A 51 -20.84 8.17 5.50
CA LEU A 51 -21.06 8.14 6.95
C LEU A 51 -21.72 9.43 7.47
N ALA A 52 -21.43 10.57 6.86
CA ALA A 52 -22.04 11.86 7.21
C ALA A 52 -23.45 12.01 6.63
N GLU A 53 -23.67 11.48 5.43
CA GLU A 53 -24.93 11.47 4.69
C GLU A 53 -25.97 10.50 5.25
N LEU A 54 -25.62 9.61 6.19
CA LEU A 54 -26.59 8.85 7.01
C LEU A 54 -27.65 9.75 7.72
N ARG A 55 -27.51 11.08 7.69
CA ARG A 55 -28.52 12.07 8.13
C ARG A 55 -29.42 12.62 7.03
N VAL A 56 -29.15 12.36 5.75
CA VAL A 56 -29.87 12.92 4.59
C VAL A 56 -30.31 11.76 3.67
N PRO A 57 -31.61 11.60 3.38
CA PRO A 57 -32.05 10.49 2.55
C PRO A 57 -31.66 10.72 1.09
N ARG A 58 -30.74 9.91 0.53
CA ARG A 58 -30.64 9.76 -0.94
C ARG A 58 -29.96 8.47 -1.42
N ALA A 59 -30.18 8.25 -2.72
CA ALA A 59 -30.13 7.00 -3.48
C ALA A 59 -28.76 6.29 -3.52
N PRO A 60 -28.74 4.95 -3.71
CA PRO A 60 -27.54 4.15 -3.61
C PRO A 60 -26.55 4.45 -4.75
N VAL A 61 -25.31 4.76 -4.39
CA VAL A 61 -24.18 4.78 -5.33
C VAL A 61 -23.51 3.40 -5.23
N SER A 62 -23.85 2.50 -6.15
CA SER A 62 -23.15 1.23 -6.30
C SER A 62 -21.88 1.44 -7.12
N ALA A 63 -20.72 1.47 -6.47
CA ALA A 63 -19.45 1.17 -7.12
C ALA A 63 -19.10 -0.29 -6.84
N HIS A 64 -19.24 -1.15 -7.85
CA HIS A 64 -18.73 -2.52 -7.82
C HIS A 64 -17.21 -2.49 -8.00
N LEU A 65 -16.47 -2.81 -6.94
CA LEU A 65 -15.04 -3.10 -6.99
C LEU A 65 -14.82 -4.62 -7.16
N ASP A 66 -15.10 -5.14 -8.37
CA ASP A 66 -14.65 -6.47 -8.79
C ASP A 66 -13.34 -6.34 -9.58
N ALA A 67 -12.30 -5.86 -8.92
CA ALA A 67 -10.97 -5.85 -9.50
C ALA A 67 -10.27 -7.18 -9.26
N VAL A 68 -10.23 -8.02 -10.30
CA VAL A 68 -9.38 -9.22 -10.30
C VAL A 68 -7.92 -8.76 -10.31
N LEU A 69 -7.22 -9.02 -9.21
CA LEU A 69 -5.77 -8.83 -9.10
C LEU A 69 -5.09 -9.65 -10.20
N PRO A 70 -4.29 -9.04 -11.11
CA PRO A 70 -3.51 -9.82 -12.07
C PRO A 70 -2.55 -10.74 -11.32
N ASP A 71 -2.48 -12.02 -11.74
CA ASP A 71 -1.60 -13.01 -11.10
C ASP A 71 -0.14 -12.56 -11.21
N PRO A 72 0.54 -12.25 -10.09
CA PRO A 72 1.93 -11.79 -10.10
C PRO A 72 2.91 -12.81 -10.69
N ALA A 73 2.52 -14.09 -10.81
CA ALA A 73 3.33 -15.10 -11.50
C ALA A 73 3.30 -14.96 -13.04
N THR A 74 2.31 -14.25 -13.60
CA THR A 74 2.12 -14.08 -15.05
C THR A 74 2.62 -12.74 -15.58
N SER A 75 2.80 -11.73 -14.70
CA SER A 75 3.37 -10.45 -15.08
C SER A 75 4.89 -10.56 -15.24
N ARG A 76 5.39 -10.25 -16.44
CA ARG A 76 6.83 -10.31 -16.72
C ARG A 76 7.55 -9.35 -15.78
N PRO A 77 8.55 -9.80 -14.99
CA PRO A 77 9.22 -8.91 -14.06
C PRO A 77 9.77 -7.71 -14.81
N ALA A 78 9.52 -6.53 -14.25
CA ALA A 78 10.10 -5.30 -14.77
C ALA A 78 11.63 -5.43 -14.84
N ARG A 79 12.28 -4.74 -15.79
CA ARG A 79 13.74 -4.67 -15.81
C ARG A 79 14.20 -3.68 -14.75
N ALA A 80 15.32 -3.98 -14.09
CA ALA A 80 15.99 -3.02 -13.22
C ALA A 80 16.33 -1.75 -13.99
N SER A 81 16.22 -0.59 -13.33
CA SER A 81 16.83 0.64 -13.83
C SER A 81 18.35 0.48 -13.88
N LYS A 82 19.00 1.27 -14.77
CA LYS A 82 20.47 1.30 -14.83
C LYS A 82 21.06 1.70 -13.49
N ARG A 83 20.43 2.66 -12.80
CA ARG A 83 20.83 3.15 -11.48
C ARG A 83 20.82 2.03 -10.44
N LEU A 84 19.71 1.28 -10.32
CA LEU A 84 19.63 0.18 -9.37
C LEU A 84 20.71 -0.87 -9.64
N ALA A 85 20.87 -1.26 -10.91
CA ALA A 85 21.87 -2.25 -11.31
C ALA A 85 23.32 -1.80 -11.02
N GLU A 86 23.63 -0.51 -11.23
CA GLU A 86 24.94 0.07 -10.92
C GLU A 86 25.21 0.10 -9.42
N GLN A 87 24.24 0.54 -8.62
CA GLN A 87 24.36 0.61 -7.16
C GLN A 87 24.53 -0.79 -6.55
N VAL A 88 23.73 -1.77 -6.99
CA VAL A 88 23.82 -3.15 -6.48
C VAL A 88 25.18 -3.76 -6.80
N ARG A 89 25.73 -3.50 -7.99
CA ARG A 89 27.10 -3.94 -8.33
C ARG A 89 28.18 -3.21 -7.53
N ALA A 90 27.91 -1.98 -7.09
CA ALA A 90 28.75 -1.24 -6.16
C ALA A 90 28.56 -1.69 -4.68
N GLY A 91 27.71 -2.68 -4.41
CA GLY A 91 27.48 -3.24 -3.08
C GLY A 91 26.42 -2.51 -2.25
N ALA A 92 25.58 -1.69 -2.87
CA ALA A 92 24.55 -0.91 -2.19
C ALA A 92 23.17 -1.07 -2.84
N ILE A 93 22.11 -1.02 -2.03
CA ILE A 93 20.73 -0.93 -2.52
C ILE A 93 20.23 0.48 -2.19
N PRO A 94 19.80 1.27 -3.20
CA PRO A 94 19.39 2.66 -2.99
C PRO A 94 17.94 2.73 -2.47
N ALA A 95 17.67 2.19 -1.28
CA ALA A 95 16.35 2.16 -0.67
C ALA A 95 16.42 2.37 0.85
N ASP A 96 15.35 2.89 1.45
CA ASP A 96 15.19 2.94 2.91
C ASP A 96 14.14 1.92 3.37
N ALA A 97 14.63 0.76 3.82
CA ALA A 97 13.78 -0.28 4.35
C ALA A 97 13.10 0.08 5.69
N ALA A 98 13.62 1.05 6.46
CA ALA A 98 12.94 1.52 7.66
C ALA A 98 11.69 2.35 7.28
N SER A 99 11.83 3.27 6.31
CA SER A 99 10.69 4.01 5.75
C SER A 99 9.56 3.08 5.28
N LEU A 100 9.89 1.99 4.57
CA LEU A 100 8.89 1.03 4.10
C LEU A 100 8.18 0.26 5.24
N GLU A 101 8.88 -0.04 6.34
CA GLU A 101 8.28 -0.68 7.51
C GLU A 101 7.38 0.27 8.31
N ASP A 102 7.79 1.52 8.43
CA ASP A 102 6.99 2.57 9.06
C ASP A 102 5.71 2.79 8.25
N ALA A 103 5.83 2.90 6.92
CA ALA A 103 4.70 2.98 6.00
C ALA A 103 3.76 1.76 6.13
N ALA A 104 4.30 0.54 6.12
CA ALA A 104 3.52 -0.68 6.32
C ALA A 104 2.77 -0.66 7.65
N THR A 105 3.41 -0.20 8.72
CA THR A 105 2.83 -0.12 10.06
C THR A 105 1.71 0.92 10.14
N GLU A 106 1.89 2.10 9.55
CA GLU A 106 0.84 3.12 9.52
C GLU A 106 -0.36 2.69 8.66
N LEU A 107 -0.13 2.11 7.47
CA LEU A 107 -1.22 1.56 6.64
C LEU A 107 -2.04 0.51 7.40
N HIS A 108 -1.37 -0.38 8.14
CA HIS A 108 -2.04 -1.37 8.96
C HIS A 108 -2.89 -0.72 10.07
N ARG A 109 -2.34 0.28 10.76
CA ARG A 109 -3.07 1.02 11.81
C ARG A 109 -4.31 1.74 11.26
N VAL A 110 -4.20 2.34 10.07
CA VAL A 110 -5.33 2.98 9.38
C VAL A 110 -6.39 1.93 9.02
N ALA A 111 -5.98 0.81 8.42
CA ALA A 111 -6.88 -0.28 8.07
C ALA A 111 -7.66 -0.81 9.30
N GLU A 112 -6.99 -1.03 10.43
CA GLU A 112 -7.66 -1.45 11.66
C GLU A 112 -8.65 -0.40 12.19
N ALA A 113 -8.30 0.89 12.11
CA ALA A 113 -9.19 1.97 12.52
C ALA A 113 -10.47 2.02 11.67
N ILE A 114 -10.33 1.79 10.36
CA ILE A 114 -11.46 1.67 9.44
C ILE A 114 -12.31 0.45 9.81
N ARG A 115 -11.72 -0.75 10.00
CA ARG A 115 -12.47 -1.96 10.41
C ARG A 115 -13.25 -1.75 11.71
N ARG A 116 -12.62 -1.14 12.73
CA ARG A 116 -13.28 -0.83 14.00
C ARG A 116 -14.50 0.07 13.80
N THR A 117 -14.38 1.04 12.90
CA THR A 117 -15.49 1.96 12.55
C THR A 117 -16.58 1.21 11.76
N ALA A 118 -16.19 0.38 10.79
CA ALA A 118 -17.11 -0.43 9.98
C ALA A 118 -17.92 -1.45 10.80
N ALA A 119 -17.33 -2.00 11.86
CA ALA A 119 -18.00 -2.93 12.77
C ALA A 119 -19.11 -2.29 13.64
N CYS A 120 -19.22 -0.96 13.68
CA CYS A 120 -20.12 -0.25 14.60
C CYS A 120 -21.54 -0.06 14.06
N GLY A 121 -22.26 -1.13 13.74
CA GLY A 121 -23.70 -1.08 13.42
C GLY A 121 -24.05 -0.15 12.26
N LEU A 122 -23.22 -0.15 11.21
CA LEU A 122 -23.49 0.53 9.95
C LEU A 122 -24.35 -0.36 9.04
N ASP A 123 -25.09 0.26 8.13
CA ASP A 123 -25.76 -0.43 7.04
C ASP A 123 -24.75 -1.22 6.18
N GLU A 124 -25.18 -2.36 5.64
CA GLU A 124 -24.30 -3.29 4.90
C GLU A 124 -23.47 -2.61 3.79
N PRO A 125 -24.04 -1.73 2.92
CA PRO A 125 -23.25 -1.13 1.84
C PRO A 125 -22.11 -0.25 2.36
N ILE A 126 -22.39 0.59 3.37
CA ILE A 126 -21.39 1.48 3.97
C ILE A 126 -20.35 0.67 4.74
N ARG A 127 -20.77 -0.38 5.47
CA ARG A 127 -19.85 -1.29 6.15
C ARG A 127 -18.93 -1.97 5.14
N LYS A 128 -19.48 -2.49 4.05
CA LYS A 128 -18.71 -3.17 2.99
C LYS A 128 -17.68 -2.23 2.38
N HIS A 129 -18.07 -1.01 2.02
CA HIS A 129 -17.16 0.00 1.47
C HIS A 129 -15.97 0.26 2.41
N GLY A 130 -16.22 0.48 3.71
CA GLY A 130 -15.14 0.62 4.70
C GLY A 130 -14.25 -0.61 4.79
N ASN A 131 -14.82 -1.82 4.78
CA ASN A 131 -14.05 -3.06 4.81
C ASN A 131 -13.19 -3.25 3.55
N ASP A 132 -13.70 -2.89 2.37
CA ASP A 132 -12.97 -3.00 1.09
C ASP A 132 -11.74 -2.07 1.10
N ILE A 133 -11.88 -0.83 1.60
CA ILE A 133 -10.74 0.10 1.80
C ILE A 133 -9.74 -0.51 2.78
N ALA A 134 -10.20 -1.00 3.94
CA ALA A 134 -9.33 -1.59 4.95
C ALA A 134 -8.57 -2.83 4.44
N ASP A 135 -9.22 -3.67 3.65
CA ASP A 135 -8.61 -4.84 3.03
C ASP A 135 -7.55 -4.42 2.00
N ALA A 136 -7.83 -3.41 1.18
CA ALA A 136 -6.86 -2.87 0.23
C ALA A 136 -5.60 -2.32 0.93
N LEU A 137 -5.78 -1.49 1.97
CA LEU A 137 -4.68 -0.97 2.78
C LEU A 137 -3.89 -2.08 3.50
N SER A 138 -4.59 -3.13 3.96
CA SER A 138 -3.94 -4.29 4.59
C SER A 138 -3.06 -5.04 3.60
N ARG A 139 -3.52 -5.22 2.34
CA ARG A 139 -2.71 -5.86 1.28
C ARG A 139 -1.48 -5.04 0.94
N LEU A 140 -1.63 -3.72 0.78
CA LEU A 140 -0.50 -2.83 0.52
C LEU A 140 0.52 -2.83 1.68
N SER A 141 0.04 -2.80 2.93
CA SER A 141 0.87 -2.92 4.13
C SER A 141 1.73 -4.19 4.13
N VAL A 142 1.13 -5.34 3.81
CA VAL A 142 1.86 -6.62 3.71
C VAL A 142 2.91 -6.56 2.61
N ALA A 143 2.58 -6.03 1.43
CA ALA A 143 3.51 -5.90 0.32
C ALA A 143 4.73 -5.02 0.66
N LEU A 144 4.49 -3.86 1.30
CA LEU A 144 5.57 -2.98 1.76
C LEU A 144 6.47 -3.64 2.81
N ARG A 145 5.89 -4.37 3.76
CA ARG A 145 6.66 -5.12 4.76
C ARG A 145 7.53 -6.20 4.12
N THR A 146 6.97 -6.97 3.20
CA THR A 146 7.73 -8.01 2.46
C THR A 146 8.86 -7.39 1.61
N LEU A 147 8.62 -6.23 0.99
CA LEU A 147 9.67 -5.50 0.27
C LEU A 147 10.78 -5.05 1.23
N ALA A 148 10.44 -4.44 2.36
CA ALA A 148 11.41 -4.00 3.35
C ALA A 148 12.28 -5.15 3.91
N GLU A 149 11.64 -6.28 4.25
CA GLU A 149 12.34 -7.49 4.69
C GLU A 149 13.31 -8.01 3.63
N THR A 150 12.88 -8.01 2.36
CA THR A 150 13.73 -8.41 1.24
C THR A 150 14.92 -7.46 1.08
N LEU A 151 14.68 -6.14 1.08
CA LEU A 151 15.73 -5.13 0.93
C LEU A 151 16.75 -5.22 2.08
N ARG A 152 16.32 -5.47 3.32
CA ARG A 152 17.23 -5.67 4.47
C ARG A 152 18.02 -6.96 4.36
N ALA A 153 17.38 -8.06 3.95
CA ALA A 153 18.06 -9.34 3.77
C ALA A 153 19.12 -9.24 2.67
N GLU A 154 18.78 -8.64 1.53
CA GLU A 154 19.70 -8.51 0.41
C GLU A 154 20.78 -7.44 0.64
N SER A 155 20.50 -6.35 1.38
CA SER A 155 21.52 -5.38 1.79
C SER A 155 22.56 -6.01 2.71
N ARG A 156 22.13 -6.84 3.68
CA ARG A 156 23.04 -7.59 4.54
C ARG A 156 23.88 -8.58 3.73
N ARG A 157 23.25 -9.30 2.79
CA ARG A 157 23.98 -10.19 1.89
C ARG A 157 25.03 -9.43 1.09
N LEU A 158 24.71 -8.29 0.47
CA LEU A 158 25.70 -7.50 -0.26
C LEU A 158 26.85 -7.02 0.63
N ALA A 159 26.58 -6.65 1.88
CA ALA A 159 27.60 -6.22 2.82
C ALA A 159 28.51 -7.38 3.30
N GLU A 160 27.96 -8.59 3.40
CA GLU A 160 28.67 -9.80 3.82
C GLU A 160 29.38 -10.52 2.65
N ASP A 161 28.96 -10.26 1.41
CA ASP A 161 29.31 -11.09 0.26
C ASP A 161 30.52 -10.57 -0.53
N VAL A 162 31.55 -11.44 -0.59
CA VAL A 162 32.82 -11.24 -1.32
C VAL A 162 32.75 -11.88 -2.72
N THR A 163 31.66 -12.56 -3.07
CA THR A 163 31.63 -13.58 -4.15
C THR A 163 30.92 -13.18 -5.45
N GLY A 164 30.53 -11.91 -5.63
CA GLY A 164 29.98 -11.44 -6.92
C GLY A 164 28.52 -11.85 -7.18
N GLN A 165 27.69 -11.99 -6.14
CA GLN A 165 26.26 -12.34 -6.27
C GLN A 165 25.36 -11.13 -6.62
N ALA A 166 25.94 -10.01 -7.06
CA ALA A 166 25.21 -8.77 -7.35
C ALA A 166 24.02 -8.97 -8.30
N ASP A 167 24.17 -9.76 -9.36
CA ASP A 167 23.08 -10.01 -10.31
C ASP A 167 21.95 -10.87 -9.70
N GLN A 168 22.27 -11.76 -8.75
CA GLN A 168 21.24 -12.54 -8.03
C GLN A 168 20.46 -11.66 -7.04
N VAL A 169 21.18 -10.79 -6.31
CA VAL A 169 20.58 -9.78 -5.44
C VAL A 169 19.68 -8.86 -6.25
N LEU A 170 20.19 -8.31 -7.36
CA LEU A 170 19.44 -7.47 -8.27
C LEU A 170 18.15 -8.16 -8.73
N GLY A 171 18.24 -9.41 -9.16
CA GLY A 171 17.08 -10.19 -9.57
C GLY A 171 16.03 -10.38 -8.46
N ARG A 172 16.44 -10.53 -7.20
CA ARG A 172 15.52 -10.64 -6.05
C ARG A 172 14.86 -9.30 -5.73
N VAL A 173 15.64 -8.21 -5.67
CA VAL A 173 15.12 -6.86 -5.43
C VAL A 173 14.08 -6.50 -6.48
N VAL A 174 14.41 -6.66 -7.76
CA VAL A 174 13.50 -6.35 -8.88
C VAL A 174 12.19 -7.12 -8.80
N ARG A 175 12.22 -8.40 -8.39
CA ARG A 175 10.99 -9.19 -8.23
C ARG A 175 10.14 -8.69 -7.06
N ALA A 176 10.75 -8.33 -5.93
CA ALA A 176 10.03 -7.78 -4.80
C ALA A 176 9.41 -6.41 -5.15
N GLU A 177 10.19 -5.53 -5.77
CA GLU A 177 9.73 -4.24 -6.30
C GLU A 177 8.55 -4.39 -7.27
N HIS A 178 8.64 -5.35 -8.19
CA HIS A 178 7.57 -5.63 -9.14
C HIS A 178 6.30 -6.16 -8.44
N ALA A 179 6.44 -7.08 -7.49
CA ALA A 179 5.31 -7.61 -6.73
C ALA A 179 4.58 -6.49 -5.95
N THR A 180 5.34 -5.59 -5.31
CA THR A 180 4.77 -4.43 -4.61
C THR A 180 4.01 -3.51 -5.57
N ARG A 181 4.55 -3.23 -6.76
CA ARG A 181 3.84 -2.43 -7.77
C ARG A 181 2.53 -3.04 -8.22
N ILE A 182 2.46 -4.36 -8.38
CA ILE A 182 1.22 -5.05 -8.75
C ILE A 182 0.15 -4.84 -7.67
N VAL A 183 0.53 -4.98 -6.40
CA VAL A 183 -0.38 -4.76 -5.27
C VAL A 183 -0.82 -3.30 -5.19
N ALA A 184 0.11 -2.36 -5.37
CA ALA A 184 -0.19 -0.93 -5.35
C ALA A 184 -1.14 -0.51 -6.50
N ALA A 185 -0.89 -1.00 -7.72
CA ALA A 185 -1.75 -0.74 -8.87
C ALA A 185 -3.18 -1.26 -8.69
N ALA A 186 -3.34 -2.38 -7.98
CA ALA A 186 -4.65 -2.97 -7.70
C ALA A 186 -5.25 -2.55 -6.34
N THR A 187 -4.61 -1.63 -5.64
CA THR A 187 -5.19 -0.99 -4.45
C THR A 187 -6.24 0.01 -4.92
N LEU A 188 -7.51 -0.41 -4.79
CA LEU A 188 -8.70 0.38 -5.14
C LEU A 188 -8.62 0.97 -6.57
N PRO A 189 -8.59 0.13 -7.62
CA PRO A 189 -8.55 0.64 -8.98
C PRO A 189 -9.83 1.42 -9.27
N GLY A 190 -9.65 2.65 -9.76
CA GLY A 190 -10.75 3.54 -10.13
C GLY A 190 -11.53 3.09 -11.35
#